data_AF-A0A9D4VTH2-F1
#
_entry.id   AF-A0A9D4VTH2-F1
#
_cell.length_a   1.000
_cell.length_b   1.000
_cell.length_c   1.000
_cell.angle_alpha   90.00
_cell.angle_beta   90.00
_cell.angle_gamma   90.00
#
_symmetry.space_group_name_H-M   'P 1'
#
loop_
_entity.id
_entity.type
_entity.pdbx_description
1 polymer ?
#
loop_
_entity_poly.entity_id
_entity_poly.type
_entity_poly.pdbx_seq_one_letter_code
_entity_poly.pdbx_strand_id
1 'polypeptide(L)'
;KTMDKKWMSADRLSKEYENGVLEFVKFAVEHVKDLSRMKCPCLGCCYMGRVDADGLKSHLLMRGIDRSYTCWIFHGEKINENVEQREKSNTTYASYDKDTETYDCDRVEEIVEALDEDLHDCPEMF
;
A
#
# COMPACT_ATOMS: atom_id res chain seq x y z
N LYS A 1 -7.56 14.80 16.90
CA LYS A 1 -6.91 15.82 16.05
C LYS A 1 -6.49 15.13 14.76
N THR A 2 -7.01 15.53 13.62
CA THR A 2 -6.61 14.95 12.32
C THR A 2 -5.34 15.65 11.85
N MET A 3 -4.32 14.90 11.44
CA MET A 3 -3.06 15.45 10.94
C MET A 3 -3.28 16.08 9.56
N ASP A 4 -2.64 17.22 9.28
CA ASP A 4 -2.67 17.79 7.93
C ASP A 4 -1.91 16.86 6.99
N LYS A 5 -2.46 16.61 5.80
CA LYS A 5 -1.88 15.74 4.78
C LYS A 5 -1.44 16.51 3.53
N LYS A 6 -1.59 17.85 3.51
CA LYS A 6 -1.12 18.69 2.40
C LYS A 6 0.38 18.54 2.13
N TRP A 7 1.18 18.31 3.18
CA TRP A 7 2.62 18.06 3.07
C TRP A 7 2.96 16.90 2.14
N MET A 8 2.08 15.89 1.99
CA MET A 8 2.30 14.76 1.08
C MET A 8 2.43 15.22 -0.39
N SER A 9 1.95 16.43 -0.67
CA SER A 9 1.99 17.08 -1.97
C SER A 9 3.07 18.16 -2.11
N ALA A 10 3.78 18.49 -1.04
CA ALA A 10 4.85 19.48 -1.06
C ALA A 10 6.08 18.96 -1.82
N ASP A 11 6.97 19.88 -2.22
CA ASP A 11 8.26 19.52 -2.80
C ASP A 11 9.06 18.67 -1.81
N ARG A 12 9.64 17.55 -2.25
CA ARG A 12 10.31 16.59 -1.37
C ARG A 12 11.58 17.15 -0.70
N LEU A 13 12.16 18.20 -1.25
CA LEU A 13 13.30 18.94 -0.68
C LEU A 13 12.85 20.07 0.25
N SER A 14 11.55 20.35 0.33
CA SER A 14 11.02 21.39 1.20
C SER A 14 10.99 20.97 2.67
N LYS A 15 11.06 21.96 3.55
CA LYS A 15 10.90 21.76 4.99
C LYS A 15 9.49 21.29 5.36
N GLU A 16 8.47 21.67 4.58
CA GLU A 16 7.11 21.21 4.76
C GLU A 16 7.02 19.69 4.62
N TYR A 17 7.60 19.14 3.54
CA TYR A 17 7.64 17.70 3.32
C TYR A 17 8.40 16.98 4.42
N GLU A 18 9.59 17.46 4.77
CA GLU A 18 10.41 16.88 5.84
C GLU A 18 9.66 16.83 7.17
N ASN A 19 9.03 17.94 7.58
CA ASN A 19 8.27 18.02 8.81
C ASN A 19 7.06 17.07 8.79
N GLY A 20 6.35 17.01 7.66
CA GLY A 20 5.24 16.08 7.48
C GLY A 20 5.64 14.61 7.59
N VAL A 21 6.80 14.23 7.04
CA VAL A 21 7.37 12.89 7.22
C VAL A 21 7.68 12.61 8.68
N LEU A 22 8.32 13.55 9.40
CA LEU A 22 8.64 13.37 10.82
C LEU A 22 7.38 13.19 11.67
N GLU A 23 6.34 13.98 11.40
CA GLU A 23 5.05 13.87 12.06
C GLU A 23 4.36 12.54 11.76
N PHE A 24 4.38 12.10 10.50
CA PHE A 24 3.83 10.80 10.09
C PHE A 24 4.56 9.63 10.76
N VAL A 25 5.90 9.65 10.79
CA VAL A 25 6.69 8.58 11.43
C VAL A 25 6.42 8.53 12.92
N LYS A 26 6.33 9.69 13.59
CA LYS A 26 5.94 9.76 15.00
C LYS A 26 4.56 9.14 15.22
N PHE A 27 3.59 9.52 14.39
CA PHE A 27 2.24 8.95 14.44
C PHE A 27 2.27 7.42 14.25
N ALA A 28 3.00 6.92 13.24
CA ALA A 28 3.14 5.49 12.99
C ALA A 28 3.67 4.74 14.22
N VAL A 29 4.78 5.20 14.80
CA VAL A 29 5.41 4.59 15.99
C VAL A 29 4.47 4.52 17.18
N GLU A 30 3.61 5.54 17.38
CA GLU A 30 2.66 5.57 18.49
C GLU A 30 1.49 4.57 18.33
N HIS A 31 1.23 4.06 17.12
CA HIS A 31 0.00 3.32 16.81
C HIS A 31 0.21 1.91 16.26
N VAL A 32 1.41 1.56 15.79
CA VAL A 32 1.71 0.19 15.32
C VAL A 32 2.03 -0.74 16.48
N LYS A 33 1.76 -2.04 16.31
CA LYS A 33 2.08 -3.08 17.31
C LYS A 33 3.54 -3.54 17.26
N ASP A 34 4.13 -3.56 16.07
CA ASP A 34 5.51 -4.02 15.83
C ASP A 34 6.31 -2.90 15.16
N LEU A 35 7.18 -2.26 15.95
CA LEU A 35 8.03 -1.15 15.54
C LEU A 35 9.11 -1.54 14.52
N SER A 36 9.43 -2.84 14.42
CA SER A 36 10.47 -3.35 13.52
C SER A 36 9.95 -3.69 12.12
N ARG A 37 8.62 -3.79 11.95
CA ARG A 37 7.98 -4.28 10.72
C ARG A 37 6.79 -3.41 10.31
N MET A 38 6.98 -2.10 10.26
CA MET A 38 5.96 -1.17 9.76
C MET A 38 5.82 -1.27 8.24
N LYS A 39 4.60 -1.16 7.73
CA LYS A 39 4.36 -1.09 6.29
C LYS A 39 4.91 0.21 5.74
N CYS A 40 5.75 0.13 4.71
CA CYS A 40 6.29 1.33 4.07
C CYS A 40 5.33 1.85 2.98
N PRO A 41 4.74 3.06 3.11
CA PRO A 41 3.85 3.65 2.11
C PRO A 41 4.63 4.44 1.04
N CYS A 42 5.94 4.23 0.90
CA CYS A 42 6.71 4.91 -0.12
C CYS A 42 6.46 4.29 -1.51
N LEU A 43 6.63 5.11 -2.55
CA LEU A 43 6.37 4.69 -3.95
C LEU A 43 7.21 3.49 -4.39
N GLY A 44 8.39 3.27 -3.81
CA GLY A 44 9.26 2.15 -4.16
C GLY A 44 8.98 0.84 -3.39
N CYS A 45 8.19 0.88 -2.32
CA CYS A 45 7.90 -0.31 -1.51
C CYS A 45 6.50 -0.89 -1.74
N CYS A 46 5.60 -0.11 -2.34
CA CYS A 46 4.24 -0.53 -2.70
C CYS A 46 3.51 -1.29 -1.59
N TYR A 47 3.63 -0.85 -0.32
CA TYR A 47 3.04 -1.48 0.87
C TYR A 47 3.54 -2.91 1.22
N MET A 48 4.43 -3.48 0.42
CA MET A 48 5.03 -4.80 0.65
C MET A 48 6.27 -4.71 1.53
N GLY A 49 7.01 -3.59 1.45
CA GLY A 49 8.16 -3.33 2.32
C GLY A 49 7.78 -3.29 3.81
N ARG A 50 8.58 -3.95 4.64
CA ARG A 50 8.54 -3.87 6.11
C ARG A 50 9.82 -3.19 6.60
N VAL A 51 9.67 -2.13 7.37
CA VAL A 51 10.78 -1.29 7.83
C VAL A 51 10.60 -0.89 9.29
N ASP A 52 11.69 -0.52 9.95
CA ASP A 52 11.66 0.18 11.23
C ASP A 52 11.42 1.68 11.04
N ALA A 53 11.45 2.46 12.13
CA ALA A 53 11.16 3.89 12.09
C ALA A 53 12.18 4.69 11.26
N ASP A 54 13.46 4.36 11.37
CA ASP A 54 14.52 5.03 10.62
C ASP A 54 14.43 4.68 9.13
N GLY A 55 14.17 3.41 8.79
CA GLY A 55 13.91 2.96 7.44
C GLY A 55 12.68 3.63 6.84
N LEU A 56 11.59 3.74 7.61
CA LEU A 56 10.37 4.43 7.18
C LEU A 56 10.65 5.89 6.86
N LYS A 57 11.32 6.61 7.76
CA LYS A 57 11.72 8.01 7.55
C LYS A 57 12.61 8.15 6.30
N SER A 58 13.68 7.36 6.21
CA SER A 58 14.64 7.40 5.10
C SER A 58 13.97 7.16 3.76
N HIS A 59 13.13 6.11 3.68
CA HIS A 59 12.41 5.77 2.47
C HIS A 59 11.44 6.88 2.04
N LEU A 60 10.73 7.51 2.97
CA LEU A 60 9.81 8.61 2.64
C LEU A 60 10.55 9.85 2.14
N LEU A 61 11.68 10.21 2.75
CA LEU A 61 12.51 11.33 2.31
C LEU A 61 13.15 11.09 0.93
N MET A 62 13.58 9.85 0.65
CA MET A 62 14.24 9.53 -0.62
C MET A 62 13.26 9.26 -1.77
N ARG A 63 12.23 8.45 -1.50
CA ARG A 63 11.34 7.88 -2.53
C ARG A 63 10.00 8.59 -2.61
N GLY A 64 9.65 9.35 -1.57
CA GLY A 64 8.34 9.97 -1.46
C GLY A 64 7.27 8.99 -0.99
N ILE A 65 6.27 9.53 -0.31
CA ILE A 65 5.04 8.85 0.08
C ILE A 65 4.10 8.71 -1.13
N ASP A 66 3.37 7.61 -1.19
CA ASP A 66 2.23 7.47 -2.08
C ASP A 66 1.15 8.49 -1.70
N ARG A 67 0.89 9.44 -2.59
CA ARG A 67 -0.07 10.55 -2.38
C ARG A 67 -1.51 10.06 -2.29
N SER A 68 -1.80 8.85 -2.80
CA SER A 68 -3.11 8.22 -2.64
C SER A 68 -3.34 7.69 -1.22
N TYR A 69 -2.29 7.54 -0.42
CA TYR A 69 -2.33 7.08 0.98
C TYR A 69 -2.89 8.13 1.94
N THR A 70 -4.07 8.65 1.62
CA THR A 70 -4.76 9.74 2.32
C THR A 70 -5.43 9.29 3.62
N CYS A 71 -5.56 7.98 3.85
CA CYS A 71 -5.97 7.40 5.12
C CYS A 71 -4.87 6.44 5.60
N TRP A 72 -4.28 6.74 6.75
CA TRP A 72 -3.18 5.98 7.32
C TRP A 72 -3.65 4.73 8.07
N ILE A 73 -4.51 3.93 7.43
CA ILE A 73 -5.20 2.78 8.02
C ILE A 73 -4.24 1.74 8.61
N PHE A 74 -3.07 1.56 8.00
CA PHE A 74 -2.05 0.61 8.47
C PHE A 74 -1.23 1.16 9.63
N HIS A 75 -1.42 2.43 9.96
CA HIS A 75 -0.73 3.17 11.00
C HIS A 75 -1.72 3.70 12.05
N GLY A 76 -2.96 3.18 12.09
CA GLY A 76 -3.92 3.47 13.16
C GLY A 76 -4.84 4.66 12.95
N GLU A 77 -4.83 5.30 11.78
CA GLU A 77 -5.87 6.30 11.47
C GLU A 77 -7.22 5.61 11.24
N LYS A 78 -8.24 6.10 11.94
CA LYS A 78 -9.62 5.61 11.82
C LYS A 78 -10.31 6.24 10.62
N ILE A 79 -11.13 5.47 9.91
CA ILE A 79 -12.00 5.97 8.86
C ILE A 79 -13.15 6.71 9.54
N ASN A 80 -13.42 7.95 9.15
CA ASN A 80 -14.61 8.66 9.60
C ASN A 80 -15.83 8.13 8.82
N GLU A 81 -16.86 7.69 9.54
CA GLU A 81 -18.10 7.10 8.99
C GLU A 81 -18.78 7.98 7.92
N ASN A 82 -18.55 9.31 7.93
CA ASN A 82 -19.08 10.23 6.91
C ASN A 82 -18.46 10.06 5.51
N VAL A 83 -17.36 9.31 5.36
CA VAL A 83 -16.77 8.97 4.05
C VAL A 83 -17.41 7.71 3.45
N GLU A 84 -18.07 6.88 4.25
CA GLU A 84 -18.71 5.63 3.81
C GLU A 84 -19.80 5.85 2.76
N GLN A 85 -20.46 7.02 2.77
CA GLN A 85 -21.51 7.34 1.79
C GLN A 85 -20.96 7.65 0.40
N ARG A 86 -19.70 8.09 0.28
CA ARG A 86 -19.07 8.41 -1.02
C ARG A 86 -18.43 7.18 -1.67
N GLU A 87 -18.05 6.20 -0.86
CA GLU A 87 -17.40 4.95 -1.30
C GLU A 87 -18.41 3.90 -1.80
N LYS A 88 -19.67 3.94 -1.33
CA LYS A 88 -20.75 3.05 -1.81
C LYS A 88 -21.06 3.17 -3.31
N SER A 89 -20.64 4.25 -3.95
CA SER A 89 -20.84 4.44 -5.40
C SER A 89 -19.67 3.91 -6.24
N ASN A 90 -18.48 3.70 -5.67
CA ASN A 90 -17.27 3.39 -6.46
C ASN A 90 -16.46 2.19 -5.96
N THR A 91 -16.97 1.39 -5.02
CA THR A 91 -16.28 0.18 -4.58
C THR A 91 -17.28 -0.90 -4.17
N THR A 92 -17.66 -1.77 -5.11
CA THR A 92 -18.09 -3.13 -4.81
C THR A 92 -16.86 -3.93 -4.35
N TYR A 93 -16.33 -3.58 -3.17
CA TYR A 93 -15.44 -4.49 -2.44
C TYR A 93 -16.38 -5.43 -1.70
N ALA A 94 -16.61 -6.60 -2.27
CA ALA A 94 -17.35 -7.67 -1.63
C ALA A 94 -16.81 -7.85 -0.20
N SER A 95 -17.72 -7.77 0.76
CA SER A 95 -17.52 -8.19 2.13
C SER A 95 -16.92 -9.59 2.13
N TYR A 96 -15.69 -9.74 2.65
CA TYR A 96 -15.16 -11.06 2.97
C TYR A 96 -16.00 -11.62 4.12
N ASP A 97 -16.98 -12.42 3.74
CA ASP A 97 -17.73 -13.27 4.65
C ASP A 97 -16.78 -14.38 5.13
N LYS A 98 -16.70 -14.51 6.45
CA LYS A 98 -15.85 -15.48 7.11
C LYS A 98 -16.68 -16.74 7.25
N ASP A 99 -16.69 -17.57 6.21
CA ASP A 99 -16.97 -19.01 6.25
C ASP A 99 -17.10 -19.57 4.83
N THR A 100 -16.05 -20.16 4.25
CA THR A 100 -16.21 -21.34 3.39
C THR A 100 -14.90 -22.13 3.24
N GLU A 101 -15.08 -23.44 3.39
CA GLU A 101 -14.19 -24.58 3.22
C GLU A 101 -13.42 -24.63 1.88
N THR A 102 -12.23 -25.25 1.94
CA THR A 102 -11.47 -25.95 0.88
C THR A 102 -11.11 -25.20 -0.42
N TYR A 103 -9.83 -24.82 -0.55
CA TYR A 103 -9.21 -24.45 -1.82
C TYR A 103 -9.17 -25.67 -2.75
N ASP A 104 -9.92 -25.61 -3.85
CA ASP A 104 -9.79 -26.53 -4.98
C ASP A 104 -8.60 -26.07 -5.84
N CYS A 105 -7.56 -26.89 -5.92
CA CYS A 105 -6.28 -26.58 -6.56
C CYS A 105 -6.20 -27.16 -7.99
N ASP A 106 -7.32 -27.31 -8.68
CA ASP A 106 -7.38 -28.01 -9.96
C ASP A 106 -7.42 -27.07 -11.18
N ARG A 107 -7.13 -25.77 -11.01
CA ARG A 107 -7.14 -24.79 -12.12
C ARG A 107 -5.85 -24.00 -12.31
N VAL A 108 -4.74 -24.54 -11.80
CA VAL A 108 -3.39 -23.99 -12.03
C VAL A 108 -2.73 -24.63 -13.25
N GLU A 109 -2.99 -25.91 -13.54
CA GLU A 109 -2.41 -26.60 -14.70
C GLU A 109 -2.93 -26.04 -16.04
N GLU A 110 -4.22 -25.72 -16.13
CA GLU A 110 -4.84 -25.13 -17.33
C GLU A 110 -4.22 -23.78 -17.74
N ILE A 111 -3.76 -22.98 -16.76
CA ILE A 111 -3.11 -21.69 -17.01
C ILE A 111 -1.66 -21.87 -17.46
N VAL A 112 -1.00 -22.95 -17.02
CA VAL A 112 0.38 -23.25 -17.43
C VAL A 112 0.39 -23.76 -18.88
N GLU A 113 -0.53 -24.64 -19.24
CA GLU A 113 -0.65 -25.16 -20.62
C GLU A 113 -0.98 -24.05 -21.64
N ALA A 114 -1.82 -23.09 -21.26
CA ALA A 114 -2.15 -21.94 -22.12
C ALA A 114 -0.97 -20.99 -22.39
N LEU A 115 0.07 -21.00 -21.55
CA LEU A 115 1.27 -20.16 -21.76
C LEU A 115 2.33 -20.85 -22.64
N ASP A 116 2.33 -22.18 -22.70
CA ASP A 116 3.26 -22.95 -23.54
C ASP A 116 2.85 -22.91 -25.02
N GLU A 117 1.55 -22.79 -25.34
CA GLU A 117 1.07 -22.67 -26.73
C GLU A 117 1.41 -21.31 -27.38
N ASP A 118 1.42 -20.22 -26.61
CA ASP A 118 1.71 -18.85 -27.12
C ASP A 118 3.20 -18.62 -27.45
N LEU A 119 4.11 -19.51 -27.04
CA LEU A 119 5.54 -19.38 -27.32
C LEU A 119 5.98 -20.08 -28.62
N HIS A 120 5.08 -20.80 -29.30
CA HIS A 120 5.44 -21.66 -30.42
C HIS A 120 5.34 -21.00 -31.82
N ASP A 121 4.91 -19.73 -31.89
CA ASP A 121 4.74 -18.97 -33.15
C ASP A 121 5.87 -17.95 -33.42
N CYS A 122 7.01 -18.05 -32.72
CA CYS A 122 8.21 -17.30 -33.11
C CYS A 122 9.00 -18.10 -34.15
N PRO A 123 8.95 -17.78 -35.47
CA PRO A 123 9.79 -18.44 -36.45
C PRO A 123 11.27 -18.16 -36.13
N GLU A 124 12.07 -19.22 -35.96
CA GLU A 124 13.53 -19.10 -35.88
C GLU A 124 14.05 -18.41 -37.15
N MET A 125 14.60 -17.21 -36.97
CA MET A 125 15.36 -16.53 -38.00
C MET A 125 16.69 -17.25 -38.21
N PHE A 126 16.80 -18.00 -39.30
CA PHE A 126 18.09 -18.42 -39.87
C PHE A 126 18.79 -17.26 -40.58
#